data_AF-A0A0V0GW60-F1
#
_entry.id   AF-A0A0V0GW60-F1
#
_cell.length_a   1.000
_cell.length_b   1.000
_cell.length_c   1.000
_cell.angle_alpha   90.00
_cell.angle_beta   90.00
_cell.angle_gamma   90.00
#
_symmetry.space_group_name_H-M   'P 1'
#
loop_
_entity.id
_entity.type
_entity.pdbx_description
1 polymer ?
#
loop_
_entity_poly.entity_id
_entity_poly.type
_entity_poly.pdbx_seq_one_letter_code
_entity_poly.pdbx_strand_id
1 'polypeptide(L)' 'MDPCLNPDAEQQAQDRVHRIGQHKPVRIVRFIIKDSIEETILESQEKKKYLQRMISHSFEAWNKLAFE' A
#
# COMPACT_ATOMS: atom_id res chain seq x y z
N MET A 1 12.08 -11.53 7.04
CA MET A 1 10.98 -10.60 7.40
C MET A 1 10.05 -10.68 6.24
N ASP A 2 8.88 -11.24 6.51
CA ASP A 2 8.10 -11.94 5.50
C ASP A 2 6.92 -11.06 5.10
N PRO A 3 6.45 -11.11 3.85
CA PRO A 3 5.37 -10.24 3.41
C PRO A 3 4.05 -10.59 4.12
N CYS A 4 3.38 -9.58 4.67
CA CYS A 4 2.09 -9.74 5.33
C CYS A 4 0.94 -9.76 4.31
N LEU A 5 -0.10 -10.57 4.53
CA LEU A 5 -1.31 -10.55 3.67
C LEU A 5 -2.10 -9.23 3.71
N ASN A 6 -1.93 -8.46 4.78
CA ASN A 6 -2.54 -7.14 4.95
C ASN A 6 -1.58 -6.05 4.47
N PRO A 7 -1.84 -5.40 3.31
CA PRO A 7 -0.99 -4.33 2.80
C PRO A 7 -0.95 -3.10 3.72
N ASP A 8 -2.02 -2.81 4.46
CA ASP A 8 -2.14 -1.60 5.27
C ASP A 8 -1.30 -1.67 6.55
N ALA A 9 -1.13 -2.88 7.11
CA ALA A 9 -0.26 -3.09 8.26
C ALA A 9 1.20 -2.78 7.94
N GLU A 10 1.65 -3.14 6.73
CA GLU A 10 3.00 -2.82 6.26
C GLU A 10 3.16 -1.33 5.99
N GLN A 11 2.16 -0.69 5.36
CA GLN A 11 2.16 0.76 5.15
C GLN A 11 2.24 1.52 6.48
N GLN A 12 1.45 1.12 7.47
CA GLN A 12 1.47 1.72 8.81
C GLN A 12 2.87 1.62 9.46
N ALA A 13 3.58 0.51 9.25
CA ALA A 13 4.95 0.35 9.74
C ALA A 13 5.93 1.29 9.02
N GLN A 14 5.77 1.50 7.71
CA GLN A 14 6.57 2.44 6.93
C GLN A 14 6.33 3.89 7.37
N ASP A 15 5.06 4.25 7.61
CA ASP A 15 4.65 5.60 8.04
C ASP A 15 5.21 5.96 9.44
N ARG A 16 5.53 4.98 10.28
CA ARG A 16 6.22 5.24 11.56
C ARG A 16 7.63 5.77 11.36
N VAL A 17 8.30 5.39 10.27
CA VAL A 17 9.66 5.83 9.94
C VAL A 17 9.65 7.07 9.06
N HIS A 18 8.73 7.13 8.11
CA HIS A 18 8.53 8.29 7.25
C HIS A 18 7.64 9.33 7.93
N ARG A 19 8.26 10.33 8.59
CA ARG A 19 7.54 11.33 9.38
C ARG A 19 7.98 12.76 9.05
N ILE A 20 7.08 13.72 9.32
CA ILE A 20 7.36 15.16 9.17
C ILE A 20 8.57 15.54 10.04
N GLY A 21 9.50 16.29 9.47
CA GLY A 21 10.74 16.72 10.13
C GLY A 21 11.95 15.81 9.88
N GLN A 22 11.79 14.73 9.10
CA GLN A 22 12.91 13.89 8.66
C GLN A 22 13.66 14.56 7.50
N HIS A 23 14.96 14.75 7.63
CA HIS A 23 15.81 15.34 6.57
C HIS A 23 16.53 14.30 5.70
N LYS A 24 16.59 13.05 6.16
CA LYS A 24 17.24 11.95 5.45
C LYS A 24 16.20 11.16 4.65
N PRO A 25 16.50 10.74 3.42
CA PRO A 25 15.61 9.89 2.65
C PRO A 25 15.45 8.53 3.33
N VAL A 26 14.21 8.07 3.44
CA VAL A 26 13.87 6.73 3.96
C VAL A 26 13.81 5.77 2.78
N ARG A 27 14.62 4.71 2.80
CA ARG A 27 14.59 3.65 1.79
C ARG A 27 14.04 2.37 2.40
N ILE A 28 12.97 1.85 1.83
CA ILE A 28 12.35 0.60 2.24
C ILE A 28 12.74 -0.46 1.23
N VAL A 29 13.34 -1.56 1.70
CA VAL A 29 13.76 -2.69 0.87
C VAL A 29 12.98 -3.90 1.32
N ARG A 30 12.30 -4.56 0.38
CA ARG A 30 11.59 -5.81 0.61
C ARG A 30 12.45 -6.95 0.07
N PHE A 31 12.64 -7.98 0.88
CA PHE A 31 13.28 -9.21 0.45
C PHE A 31 12.18 -10.19 0.06
N ILE A 32 12.31 -10.77 -1.13
CA ILE A 32 11.33 -11.71 -1.69
C ILE A 32 12.11 -12.88 -2.27
N ILE A 33 11.72 -14.09 -1.88
CA ILE A 33 12.26 -15.33 -2.42
C ILE A 33 11.49 -15.68 -3.69
N LYS A 34 12.23 -15.91 -4.78
CA LYS A 34 11.66 -16.37 -6.06
C LYS A 34 11.05 -17.76 -5.94
N ASP A 35 10.01 -18.02 -6.72
CA ASP A 35 9.31 -19.30 -6.77
C ASP A 35 8.76 -19.73 -5.40
N SER A 36 8.29 -18.75 -4.62
CA SER A 36 7.78 -18.96 -3.26
C SER A 36 6.41 -18.34 -3.06
N ILE A 37 5.73 -18.73 -1.98
CA ILE A 37 4.42 -18.19 -1.59
C ILE A 37 4.45 -16.66 -1.38
N GLU A 38 5.63 -16.08 -1.15
CA GLU A 38 5.82 -14.65 -0.98
C GLU A 38 5.40 -13.85 -2.22
N GLU A 39 5.63 -14.39 -3.43
CA GLU A 39 5.22 -13.75 -4.68
C GLU A 39 3.69 -13.72 -4.80
N THR A 40 3.01 -14.82 -4.46
CA THR A 40 1.55 -14.89 -4.43
C THR A 40 0.94 -13.92 -3.41
N ILE A 41 1.60 -13.75 -2.26
CA ILE A 41 1.19 -12.77 -1.25
C ILE A 41 1.30 -11.35 -1.82
N LEU A 42 2.38 -11.04 -2.54
CA LEU A 42 2.57 -9.74 -3.21
C LEU A 42 1.48 -9.46 -4.25
N GLU A 43 1.20 -10.41 -5.14
CA GLU A 43 0.11 -10.27 -6.11
C GLU A 43 -1.23 -10.01 -5.43
N SER A 44 -1.48 -10.67 -4.30
CA SER A 44 -2.70 -10.49 -3.52
C SER A 44 -2.76 -9.10 -2.88
N GLN A 45 -1.64 -8.58 -2.38
CA GLN A 45 -1.55 -7.20 -1.89
C GLN A 45 -1.84 -6.19 -3.01
N GLU A 46 -1.28 -6.38 -4.20
CA GLU A 46 -1.47 -5.48 -5.34
C GLU A 46 -2.93 -5.42 -5.79
N LYS A 47 -3.59 -6.59 -5.89
CA LYS A 47 -5.03 -6.67 -6.21
C LYS A 47 -5.88 -5.90 -5.20
N LYS A 48 -5.60 -6.04 -3.90
CA LYS A 48 -6.30 -5.29 -2.84
C LYS A 48 -6.10 -3.78 -2.97
N LYS A 49 -4.85 -3.34 -3.17
CA LYS A 49 -4.50 -1.92 -3.36
C LYS A 49 -5.15 -1.32 -4.61
N TYR A 50 -5.26 -2.10 -5.68
CA TYR A 50 -5.90 -1.68 -6.92
C TYR A 50 -7.40 -1.42 -6.72
N LEU A 51 -8.11 -2.37 -6.08
CA LEU A 51 -9.52 -2.23 -5.75
C LEU A 51 -9.79 -1.03 -4.84
N GLN A 52 -8.98 -0.84 -3.79
CA GLN A 52 -9.04 0.34 -2.92
C GLN A 52 -8.91 1.64 -3.72
N ARG A 53 -7.93 1.71 -4.64
CA ARG A 53 -7.75 2.89 -5.50
C ARG A 53 -8.97 3.14 -6.37
N MET A 54 -9.50 2.11 -7.05
CA MET A 54 -10.68 2.28 -7.91
C MET A 54 -11.88 2.84 -7.13
N ILE A 55 -12.15 2.29 -5.94
CA ILE A 55 -13.25 2.74 -5.09
C ILE A 55 -13.02 4.19 -4.66
N SER A 56 -11.79 4.56 -4.26
CA SER A 56 -11.46 5.93 -3.88
C SER A 56 -11.71 6.93 -5.00
N HIS A 57 -11.25 6.63 -6.23
CA HIS A 57 -11.47 7.51 -7.38
C HIS A 57 -12.95 7.63 -7.73
N SER A 58 -13.70 6.53 -7.62
CA SER A 58 -15.14 6.55 -7.82
C SER A 58 -15.82 7.45 -6.78
N PHE A 59 -15.47 7.31 -5.51
CA PHE A 59 -16.01 8.12 -4.42
C PHE A 59 -15.72 9.62 -4.59
N GLU A 60 -14.51 9.98 -5.02
CA GLU A 60 -14.16 11.37 -5.35
C GLU A 60 -14.99 11.94 -6.51
N ALA A 61 -15.21 11.15 -7.56
CA ALA A 61 -16.05 11.56 -8.68
C ALA A 61 -17.51 11.77 -8.27
N TRP A 62 -18.05 10.86 -7.46
CA TRP A 62 -19.40 10.98 -6.90
C TRP A 62 -19.55 12.23 -6.02
N ASN A 63 -18.57 12.51 -5.15
CA ASN A 63 -18.61 13.71 -4.32
C ASN A 63 -18.55 15.01 -5.14
N LYS A 64 -17.79 15.06 -6.24
CA LYS A 64 -17.80 16.25 -7.11
C LYS A 64 -19.16 16.49 -7.75
N LEU A 65 -19.80 15.42 -8.23
CA LEU A 65 -21.12 15.50 -8.87
C LEU A 65 -22.26 15.80 -7.88
N ALA A 66 -22.14 15.38 -6.63
CA ALA A 66 -23.19 15.55 -5.62
C ALA A 66 -23.20 16.94 -4.95
N PHE A 67 -22.09 17.70 -5.04
CA PHE A 67 -21.93 19.02 -4.43
C PHE A 67 -21.77 20.16 -5.46
N GLU A 68 -21.98 19.87 -6.74
CA GLU A 68 -22.34 20.85 -7.79
C GLU A 68 -23.87 20.96 -7.89
#